data_AF-A0A2V5W8P0-F1
#
_entry.id   AF-A0A2V5W8P0-F1
#
_cell.length_a   1.000
_cell.length_b   1.000
_cell.length_c   1.000
_cell.angle_alpha   90.00
_cell.angle_beta   90.00
_cell.angle_gamma   90.00
#
_symmetry.space_group_name_H-M   'P 1'
#
loop_
_entity.id
_entity.type
_entity.pdbx_description
1 polymer ?
#
loop_
_entity_poly.entity_id
_entity_poly.type
_entity_poly.pdbx_seq_one_letter_code
_entity_poly.pdbx_strand_id
1 'polypeptide(L)'
;VLDEPTAGVDPAGSRDIRDLILDLKRRGITVLLSSHLLAQAQEICDRVGILADGVLVREGHLQELIAIENQTELVIADASNELIREIESFVKRSNAKLIARRKSTTTLERLFLEATKNDEAGMSNVEGRTKQK
;
A
#
# COMPACT_ATOMS: atom_id res chain seq x y z
N VAL A 1 1.24 -20.39 -10.06
CA VAL A 1 0.07 -19.69 -9.51
C VAL A 1 -0.20 -20.27 -8.14
N LEU A 2 -0.43 -19.42 -7.14
CA LEU A 2 -0.70 -19.80 -5.76
C LEU A 2 -2.02 -19.15 -5.33
N ASP A 3 -2.89 -19.87 -4.66
CA ASP A 3 -4.14 -19.35 -4.13
C ASP A 3 -4.11 -19.45 -2.60
N GLU A 4 -4.21 -18.30 -1.92
CA GLU A 4 -4.11 -18.16 -0.46
C GLU A 4 -2.97 -18.99 0.19
N PRO A 5 -1.72 -18.89 -0.29
CA PRO A 5 -0.63 -19.82 0.06
C PRO A 5 -0.26 -19.84 1.55
N THR A 6 -0.69 -18.84 2.31
CA THR A 6 -0.37 -18.60 3.73
C THR A 6 -1.61 -18.66 4.63
N ALA A 7 -2.81 -18.87 4.08
CA ALA A 7 -4.04 -18.90 4.87
C ALA A 7 -4.09 -20.15 5.77
N GLY A 8 -4.37 -19.94 7.06
CA GLY A 8 -4.38 -21.02 8.06
C GLY A 8 -3.00 -21.53 8.47
N VAL A 9 -1.91 -20.95 7.96
CA VAL A 9 -0.53 -21.28 8.34
C VAL A 9 -0.10 -20.42 9.52
N ASP A 10 0.69 -20.99 10.43
CA ASP A 10 1.23 -20.27 11.58
C ASP A 10 2.30 -19.21 11.16
N PRO A 11 2.74 -18.32 12.07
CA PRO A 11 3.70 -17.27 11.75
C PRO A 11 5.09 -17.74 11.30
N ALA A 12 5.52 -18.96 11.66
CA ALA A 12 6.78 -19.53 11.18
C ALA A 12 6.60 -20.13 9.78
N GLY A 13 5.60 -21.00 9.58
CA GLY A 13 5.31 -21.56 8.25
C GLY A 13 4.99 -20.48 7.20
N SER A 14 4.33 -19.39 7.59
CA SER A 14 4.09 -18.24 6.71
C SER A 14 5.40 -17.58 6.23
N ARG A 15 6.45 -17.56 7.06
CA ARG A 15 7.78 -17.04 6.68
C ARG A 15 8.50 -18.00 5.75
N ASP A 16 8.44 -19.31 6.00
CA ASP A 16 9.06 -20.32 5.13
C ASP A 16 8.47 -20.27 3.71
N ILE A 17 7.14 -20.14 3.61
CA ILE A 17 6.42 -19.98 2.34
C ILE A 17 6.79 -18.67 1.65
N ARG A 18 6.88 -17.57 2.40
CA ARG A 18 7.34 -16.27 1.91
C ARG A 18 8.75 -16.36 1.31
N ASP A 19 9.68 -16.93 2.06
CA ASP A 19 11.09 -16.97 1.69
C ASP A 19 11.34 -17.93 0.51
N LEU A 20 10.51 -18.98 0.36
CA LEU A 20 10.43 -19.81 -0.85
C LEU A 20 9.92 -19.01 -2.08
N ILE A 21 8.85 -18.23 -1.95
CA ILE A 21 8.35 -17.38 -3.05
C ILE A 21 9.43 -16.37 -3.48
N LEU A 22 10.12 -15.76 -2.51
CA LEU A 22 11.24 -14.85 -2.79
C LEU A 22 12.43 -15.57 -3.45
N ASP A 23 12.66 -16.86 -3.18
CA ASP A 23 13.68 -17.65 -3.88
C ASP A 23 13.32 -17.95 -5.33
N LEU A 24 12.08 -18.37 -5.58
CA LEU A 24 11.56 -18.58 -6.94
C LEU A 24 11.71 -17.30 -7.77
N LYS A 25 11.33 -16.15 -7.19
CA LYS A 25 11.56 -14.81 -7.78
C LYS A 25 13.04 -14.53 -8.09
N ARG A 26 13.95 -14.77 -7.13
CA ARG A 26 15.42 -14.59 -7.35
C ARG A 26 15.95 -15.45 -8.50
N ARG A 27 15.34 -16.62 -8.73
CA ARG A 27 15.65 -17.53 -9.85
C ARG A 27 15.01 -17.13 -11.18
N GLY A 28 14.37 -15.96 -11.26
CA GLY A 28 13.72 -15.43 -12.46
C GLY A 28 12.33 -16.02 -12.74
N ILE A 29 11.71 -16.68 -11.75
CA ILE A 29 10.38 -17.30 -11.91
C ILE A 29 9.30 -16.28 -11.53
N THR A 30 8.40 -15.98 -12.47
CA THR A 30 7.21 -15.17 -12.20
C THR A 30 6.22 -15.96 -11.32
N VAL A 31 5.97 -15.46 -10.11
CA VAL A 31 4.95 -16.00 -9.21
C VAL A 31 3.72 -15.10 -9.23
N LEU A 32 2.59 -15.65 -9.66
CA LEU A 32 1.26 -15.06 -9.46
C LEU A 32 0.65 -15.65 -8.19
N LEU A 33 0.21 -14.81 -7.27
CA LEU A 33 -0.50 -15.20 -6.05
C LEU A 33 -1.77 -14.37 -5.85
N SER A 34 -2.85 -15.02 -5.42
CA SER A 34 -4.04 -14.38 -4.84
C SER A 34 -3.95 -14.43 -3.32
N SER A 35 -4.24 -13.31 -2.65
CA SER A 35 -4.53 -13.33 -1.21
C SER A 35 -5.37 -12.15 -0.73
N HIS A 36 -6.29 -12.40 0.20
CA HIS A 36 -6.95 -11.38 1.02
C HIS A 36 -6.09 -10.90 2.21
N LEU A 37 -4.95 -11.54 2.49
CA LEU A 37 -4.02 -11.15 3.56
C LEU A 37 -3.10 -10.02 3.08
N LEU A 38 -3.67 -8.81 2.98
CA LEU A 38 -3.06 -7.66 2.32
C LEU A 38 -1.69 -7.25 2.89
N ALA A 39 -1.43 -7.48 4.18
CA ALA A 39 -0.12 -7.27 4.79
C ALA A 39 0.96 -8.21 4.21
N GLN A 40 0.64 -9.48 3.98
CA GLN A 40 1.57 -10.45 3.38
C GLN A 40 1.76 -10.18 1.89
N ALA A 41 0.70 -9.81 1.16
CA ALA A 41 0.82 -9.36 -0.23
C ALA A 41 1.77 -8.15 -0.35
N GLN A 42 1.73 -7.21 0.62
CA GLN A 42 2.63 -6.05 0.67
C GLN A 42 4.10 -6.43 0.96
N GLU A 43 4.37 -7.53 1.66
CA GLU A 43 5.75 -8.00 1.91
C GLU A 43 6.37 -8.74 0.70
N ILE A 44 5.54 -9.34 -0.17
CA ILE A 44 5.98 -10.30 -1.18
C ILE A 44 5.98 -9.71 -2.60
N CYS A 45 4.95 -8.94 -2.94
CA CYS A 45 4.64 -8.58 -4.32
C CYS A 45 5.38 -7.34 -4.82
N ASP A 46 5.98 -7.41 -6.01
CA ASP A 46 6.52 -6.24 -6.73
C ASP A 46 5.44 -5.43 -7.44
N ARG A 47 4.37 -6.12 -7.86
CA ARG A 47 3.19 -5.58 -8.54
C ARG A 47 1.94 -6.14 -7.91
N VAL A 48 0.90 -5.33 -7.82
CA VAL A 48 -0.37 -5.69 -7.19
C VAL A 48 -1.51 -5.27 -8.09
N GLY A 49 -2.48 -6.16 -8.27
CA GLY A 49 -3.80 -5.87 -8.83
C GLY A 49 -4.84 -5.93 -7.71
N ILE A 50 -5.74 -4.95 -7.66
CA ILE A 50 -6.89 -4.94 -6.75
C ILE A 50 -8.14 -5.26 -7.56
N LEU A 51 -8.79 -6.36 -7.22
CA LEU A 51 -10.06 -6.79 -7.83
C LEU A 51 -11.22 -6.46 -6.88
N ALA A 52 -12.27 -5.86 -7.42
CA ALA A 52 -13.54 -5.59 -6.72
C ALA A 52 -14.69 -5.88 -7.68
N ASP A 53 -15.72 -6.60 -7.22
CA ASP A 53 -16.91 -6.97 -8.02
C ASP A 53 -16.60 -7.57 -9.41
N GLY A 54 -15.49 -8.32 -9.51
CA GLY A 54 -15.01 -8.93 -10.75
C GLY A 54 -14.24 -8.01 -11.69
N VAL A 55 -14.01 -6.75 -11.30
CA VAL A 55 -13.31 -5.72 -12.08
C VAL A 55 -11.96 -5.38 -11.45
N LEU A 56 -10.93 -5.18 -12.29
CA LEU A 56 -9.60 -4.74 -11.85
C LEU A 56 -9.59 -3.21 -11.68
N VAL A 57 -9.74 -2.74 -10.44
CA VAL A 57 -9.92 -1.30 -10.12
C VAL A 57 -8.58 -0.55 -9.95
N ARG A 58 -7.50 -1.27 -9.64
CA ARG A 58 -6.12 -0.77 -9.59
C ARG A 58 -5.14 -1.85 -10.02
N GLU A 59 -4.09 -1.46 -10.74
CA GLU A 59 -2.91 -2.28 -11.01
C GLU A 59 -1.66 -1.38 -11.07
N GLY A 60 -0.50 -1.89 -10.66
CA GLY A 60 0.76 -1.15 -10.74
C GLY A 60 1.89 -1.77 -9.92
N HIS A 61 3.05 -1.11 -9.89
CA HIS A 61 4.12 -1.47 -8.96
C HIS A 61 3.74 -1.08 -7.53
N LEU A 62 4.04 -1.95 -6.56
CA LEU A 62 3.60 -1.76 -5.18
C LEU A 62 4.07 -0.41 -4.61
N GLN A 63 5.34 -0.07 -4.78
CA GLN A 63 5.94 1.18 -4.30
C GLN A 63 5.38 2.45 -4.96
N GLU A 64 4.75 2.33 -6.13
CA GLU A 64 4.04 3.42 -6.80
C GLU A 64 2.62 3.54 -6.24
N LEU A 65 1.92 2.41 -6.09
CA LEU A 65 0.55 2.34 -5.60
C LEU A 65 0.39 2.79 -4.14
N ILE A 66 1.34 2.47 -3.25
CA ILE A 66 1.26 2.86 -1.83
C ILE A 66 1.87 4.22 -1.53
N ALA A 67 2.37 4.93 -2.54
CA ALA A 67 3.02 6.22 -2.38
C ALA A 67 2.02 7.35 -2.09
N ILE A 68 2.01 7.86 -0.86
CA ILE A 68 1.34 9.14 -0.61
C ILE A 68 2.27 10.30 -1.05
N GLU A 69 1.77 11.12 -1.97
CA GLU A 69 2.42 12.36 -2.43
C GLU A 69 2.30 13.49 -1.38
N ASN A 70 3.24 14.44 -1.42
CA ASN A 70 3.18 15.72 -0.67
C ASN A 70 3.13 15.65 0.88
N GLN A 71 3.79 14.69 1.55
CA GLN A 71 3.88 14.67 3.03
C GLN A 71 5.34 14.81 3.55
N THR A 72 5.60 14.91 4.88
CA THR A 72 6.98 15.01 5.50
C THR A 72 7.13 14.32 6.87
N GLU A 73 8.18 13.50 7.04
CA GLU A 73 8.42 12.54 8.13
C GLU A 73 9.91 12.41 8.36
N LEU A 74 10.26 12.40 9.63
CA LEU A 74 11.59 12.21 10.16
C LEU A 74 11.44 11.18 11.27
N VAL A 75 12.16 10.07 11.17
CA VAL A 75 12.20 9.05 12.22
C VAL A 75 13.51 9.29 12.98
N ILE A 76 13.39 9.72 14.23
CA ILE A 76 14.51 10.15 15.07
C ILE A 76 14.39 9.40 16.40
N ALA A 77 15.45 8.73 16.82
CA ALA A 77 15.55 8.12 18.15
C ALA A 77 16.10 9.16 19.16
N ASP A 78 15.65 9.06 20.41
CA ASP A 78 16.21 9.79 21.58
C ASP A 78 16.35 11.32 21.40
N ALA A 79 15.46 11.93 20.62
CA ALA A 79 15.48 13.37 20.34
C ALA A 79 15.20 14.20 21.61
N SER A 80 16.12 15.11 21.95
CA SER A 80 15.91 16.03 23.08
C SER A 80 14.87 17.11 22.76
N ASN A 81 14.22 17.64 23.80
CA ASN A 81 13.26 18.74 23.65
C ASN A 81 13.88 20.03 23.08
N GLU A 82 15.19 20.24 23.26
CA GLU A 82 15.93 21.33 22.60
C GLU A 82 16.13 21.04 21.11
N LEU A 83 16.58 19.83 20.75
CA LEU A 83 16.78 19.43 19.36
C LEU A 83 15.50 19.58 18.52
N ILE A 84 14.34 19.17 19.06
CA ILE A 84 13.05 19.34 18.38
C ILE A 84 12.75 20.83 18.13
N ARG A 85 12.91 21.68 19.16
CA ARG A 85 12.67 23.13 19.06
C ARG A 85 13.65 23.82 18.11
N GLU A 86 14.90 23.39 18.07
CA GLU A 86 15.89 23.88 17.10
C GLU A 86 15.50 23.50 15.68
N ILE A 87 15.15 22.23 15.41
CA ILE A 87 14.70 21.76 14.09
C ILE A 87 13.52 22.60 13.59
N GLU A 88 12.47 22.80 14.40
CA GLU A 88 11.33 23.65 14.04
C GLU A 88 11.74 25.11 13.78
N SER A 89 12.64 25.65 14.61
CA SER A 89 13.09 27.04 14.53
C SER A 89 14.05 27.30 13.37
N PHE A 90 14.74 26.27 12.88
CA PHE A 90 15.63 26.32 11.73
C PHE A 90 14.83 26.26 10.43
N VAL A 91 13.86 25.34 10.34
CA VAL A 91 12.92 25.22 9.20
C VAL A 91 12.17 26.54 8.96
N LYS A 92 11.72 27.23 10.03
CA LYS A 92 11.07 28.55 9.93
C LYS A 92 11.97 29.68 9.41
N ARG A 93 13.30 29.55 9.49
CA ARG A 93 14.27 30.59 9.11
C ARG A 93 14.91 30.38 7.74
N SER A 94 14.81 29.17 7.19
CA SER A 94 15.26 28.85 5.83
C SER A 94 14.22 29.17 4.76
N ASN A 95 14.67 29.37 3.52
CA ASN A 95 13.76 29.38 2.36
C ASN A 95 13.22 27.97 1.99
N ALA A 96 13.58 26.95 2.78
CA ALA A 96 12.99 25.63 2.71
C ALA A 96 11.70 25.58 3.54
N LYS A 97 10.62 25.10 2.92
CA LYS A 97 9.54 24.46 3.70
C LYS A 97 10.04 23.11 4.22
N LEU A 98 9.30 22.53 5.15
CA LEU A 98 9.34 21.09 5.41
C LEU A 98 8.76 20.36 4.17
N ILE A 99 9.55 19.58 3.41
CA ILE A 99 9.17 19.11 2.02
C ILE A 99 8.87 17.60 1.86
N ALA A 100 9.75 16.69 2.32
CA ALA A 100 9.61 15.22 2.30
C ALA A 100 10.35 14.64 3.52
N ARG A 101 9.98 13.57 4.25
CA ARG A 101 9.30 12.26 4.07
C ARG A 101 10.06 11.19 3.32
N ARG A 102 10.14 10.07 4.04
CA ARG A 102 9.78 8.75 3.53
C ARG A 102 8.33 8.82 3.01
N LYS A 103 8.05 8.68 1.71
CA LYS A 103 6.66 8.64 1.18
C LYS A 103 5.76 7.93 2.18
N SER A 104 4.68 8.58 2.63
CA SER A 104 3.85 8.00 3.69
C SER A 104 3.25 6.78 3.06
N THR A 105 3.73 5.60 3.41
CA THR A 105 3.25 4.39 2.77
C THR A 105 1.91 4.09 3.40
N THR A 106 0.85 4.30 2.63
CA THR A 106 -0.45 3.75 3.03
C THR A 106 -0.32 2.23 3.07
N THR A 107 -1.11 1.56 3.89
CA THR A 107 -1.14 0.08 3.84
C THR A 107 -1.89 -0.35 2.58
N LEU A 108 -1.56 -1.53 2.06
CA LEU A 108 -2.28 -2.16 0.96
C LEU A 108 -3.77 -2.35 1.32
N GLU A 109 -4.06 -2.59 2.61
CA GLU A 109 -5.41 -2.54 3.19
C GLU A 109 -6.12 -1.19 3.02
N ARG A 110 -5.46 -0.09 3.37
CA ARG A 110 -6.06 1.24 3.21
C ARG A 110 -6.22 1.63 1.75
N LEU A 111 -5.25 1.28 0.90
CA LEU A 111 -5.37 1.45 -0.56
C LEU A 111 -6.55 0.66 -1.12
N PHE A 112 -6.77 -0.58 -0.66
CA PHE A 112 -7.91 -1.40 -1.04
C PHE A 112 -9.24 -0.72 -0.67
N LEU A 113 -9.37 -0.26 0.59
CA LEU A 113 -10.56 0.45 1.07
C LEU A 113 -10.80 1.79 0.35
N GLU A 114 -9.76 2.48 -0.11
CA GLU A 114 -9.87 3.71 -0.90
C GLU A 114 -10.21 3.41 -2.38
N ALA A 115 -9.74 2.28 -2.93
CA ALA A 115 -10.06 1.86 -4.29
C ALA A 115 -11.53 1.44 -4.42
N THR A 116 -12.06 0.62 -3.51
CA THR A 116 -13.43 0.08 -3.59
C THR A 116 -14.51 1.12 -3.31
N LYS A 117 -14.28 2.06 -2.37
CA LYS A 117 -15.25 3.13 -2.03
C LYS A 117 -15.58 4.09 -3.18
N ASN A 118 -14.69 4.24 -4.15
CA ASN A 118 -14.94 5.13 -5.28
C ASN A 118 -15.97 4.56 -6.27
N ASP A 119 -16.13 3.23 -6.34
CA ASP A 119 -17.12 2.59 -7.21
C ASP A 119 -18.54 2.64 -6.63
N GLU A 120 -18.71 2.56 -5.29
CA GLU A 120 -20.02 2.77 -4.64
C GLU A 120 -20.63 4.14 -5.01
N ALA A 121 -19.80 5.18 -5.05
CA ALA A 121 -20.21 6.53 -5.49
C ALA A 121 -20.53 6.60 -6.99
N GLY A 122 -19.89 5.76 -7.82
CA GLY A 122 -20.20 5.63 -9.25
C GLY A 122 -21.55 4.95 -9.50
N MET A 123 -21.86 3.88 -8.75
CA MET A 123 -23.10 3.11 -8.93
C MET A 123 -24.36 3.90 -8.56
N SER A 124 -24.30 4.76 -7.53
CA SER A 124 -25.44 5.59 -7.11
C SER A 124 -25.95 6.57 -8.18
N ASN A 125 -25.12 6.93 -9.17
CA ASN A 125 -25.49 7.83 -10.27
C ASN A 125 -26.11 7.10 -11.49
N VAL A 126 -26.09 5.77 -11.53
CA VAL A 126 -26.62 5.00 -12.67
C VAL A 126 -28.11 4.70 -12.50
N GLU A 127 -28.59 4.44 -11.28
CA GLU A 127 -30.00 4.10 -11.02
C GLU A 127 -30.97 5.26 -11.30
N GLY A 128 -30.48 6.51 -11.30
CA GLY A 128 -31.30 7.71 -11.54
C GLY A 128 -31.72 7.96 -13.00
N ARG A 129 -31.21 7.21 -13.99
CA ARG A 129 -31.40 7.53 -15.43
C ARG A 129 -32.36 6.63 -16.21
N THR A 130 -32.94 5.59 -15.60
CA THR A 130 -33.71 4.56 -16.33
C THR A 130 -35.23 4.63 -16.12
N LYS A 131 -35.79 5.82 -15.86
CA LYS A 131 -37.25 6.04 -15.79
C LYS A 131 -37.73 7.28 -16.57
N GLN A 132 -37.53 7.26 -17.89
CA GLN A 132 -38.35 8.08 -18.80
C GLN A 132 -38.33 7.53 -20.23
N LYS A 133 -39.23 6.58 -20.50
CA LYS A 133 -39.92 6.36 -21.79
C LYS A 133 -41.17 5.52 -21.55
#